data_AF-A0A1A8E858-F1
#
_entry.id   AF-A0A1A8E858-F1
#
_cell.length_a   1.000
_cell.length_b   1.000
_cell.length_c   1.000
_cell.angle_alpha   90.00
_cell.angle_beta   90.00
_cell.angle_gamma   90.00
#
_symmetry.space_group_name_H-M   'P 1'
#
loop_
_entity.id
_entity.type
_entity.pdbx_description
1 polymer ?
#
loop_
_entity_poly.entity_id
_entity_poly.type
_entity_poly.pdbx_seq_one_letter_code
_entity_poly.pdbx_strand_id
1 'polypeptide(L)'
;AIRVVNSVLTQLDQIKRHSNVVILTTSNVTEKIDLAFVDRADIKQYIGPPSEKGIYNIYLSCLEELMKCQIIYPRQQLFTMHE
;
A
#
# COMPACT_ATOMS: atom_id res chain seq x y z
N ALA A 1 8.65 26.05 -6.33
CA ALA A 1 7.92 24.76 -6.35
C ALA A 1 8.23 23.93 -7.61
N ILE A 2 7.92 24.42 -8.81
CA ILE A 2 8.08 23.68 -10.09
C ILE A 2 9.49 23.10 -10.32
N ARG A 3 10.55 23.84 -9.95
CA ARG A 3 11.95 23.37 -10.13
C ARG A 3 12.29 22.13 -9.32
N VAL A 4 11.73 21.97 -8.12
CA VAL A 4 11.99 20.80 -7.25
C VAL A 4 11.38 19.55 -7.88
N VAL A 5 10.16 19.67 -8.37
CA VAL A 5 9.44 18.58 -9.06
C VAL A 5 10.20 18.11 -10.30
N ASN A 6 10.62 19.04 -11.16
CA ASN A 6 11.38 18.70 -12.36
C ASN A 6 12.73 18.03 -12.05
N SER A 7 13.41 18.46 -10.99
CA SER A 7 14.66 17.83 -10.55
C SER A 7 14.43 16.38 -10.10
N VAL A 8 13.38 16.13 -9.30
CA VAL A 8 13.05 14.77 -8.83
C VAL A 8 12.69 13.87 -10.01
N LEU A 9 11.84 14.34 -10.92
CA LEU A 9 11.42 13.59 -12.10
C LEU A 9 12.61 13.24 -13.00
N THR A 10 13.55 14.18 -13.20
CA THR A 10 14.76 13.94 -13.99
C THR A 10 15.64 12.85 -13.36
N GLN A 11 15.79 12.85 -12.04
CA GLN A 11 16.57 11.82 -11.34
C GLN A 11 15.87 10.46 -11.38
N LEU A 12 14.55 10.41 -11.26
CA LEU A 12 13.78 9.17 -11.42
C LEU A 12 13.91 8.59 -12.83
N ASP A 13 13.86 9.44 -13.86
CA ASP A 13 14.04 9.04 -15.27
C ASP A 13 15.44 8.46 -15.53
N GLN A 14 16.48 8.94 -14.84
CA GLN A 14 17.83 8.38 -14.94
C GLN A 14 17.92 7.01 -14.28
N ILE A 15 17.37 6.88 -13.07
CA ILE A 15 17.48 5.66 -12.26
C ILE A 15 16.62 4.51 -12.85
N LYS A 16 15.46 4.82 -13.44
CA LYS A 16 14.56 3.84 -14.09
C LYS A 16 15.24 3.05 -15.23
N ARG A 17 16.36 3.54 -15.78
CA ARG A 17 17.10 2.88 -16.88
C ARG A 17 17.88 1.64 -16.43
N HIS A 18 18.09 1.47 -15.13
CA HIS A 18 18.81 0.32 -14.60
C HIS A 18 17.86 -0.87 -14.40
N SER A 19 18.18 -2.02 -14.99
CA SER A 19 17.35 -3.24 -14.94
C SER A 19 17.21 -3.84 -13.54
N ASN A 20 18.05 -3.43 -12.60
CA ASN A 20 18.06 -3.88 -11.21
C ASN A 20 17.42 -2.87 -10.25
N VAL A 21 16.65 -1.90 -10.74
CA VAL A 21 15.98 -0.90 -9.90
C VAL A 21 14.47 -0.95 -10.07
N VAL A 22 13.75 -0.94 -8.94
CA VAL A 22 12.29 -0.80 -8.87
C VAL A 22 11.97 0.45 -8.07
N ILE A 23 11.13 1.32 -8.63
CA ILE A 23 10.69 2.56 -7.99
C ILE A 23 9.25 2.36 -7.51
N LEU A 24 9.03 2.51 -6.20
CA LEU A 24 7.71 2.48 -5.58
C LEU A 24 7.41 3.86 -5.01
N THR A 25 6.29 4.45 -5.41
CA THR A 25 5.82 5.74 -4.91
C THR A 25 4.40 5.63 -4.40
N THR A 26 4.08 6.38 -3.36
CA THR A 26 2.72 6.51 -2.83
C THR A 26 2.32 7.98 -2.79
N SER A 27 1.03 8.26 -2.97
CA SER A 27 0.48 9.61 -2.84
C SER A 27 -0.86 9.53 -2.11
N ASN A 28 -1.01 10.31 -1.06
CA ASN A 28 -2.29 10.49 -0.36
C ASN A 28 -3.23 11.45 -1.09
N VAL A 29 -2.72 12.14 -2.12
CA VAL A 29 -3.48 13.05 -2.97
C VAL A 29 -3.86 12.28 -4.22
N THR A 30 -5.14 11.97 -4.40
CA THR A 30 -5.64 11.14 -5.52
C THR A 30 -5.92 11.96 -6.78
N GLU A 31 -6.46 13.17 -6.63
CA GLU A 31 -6.98 13.96 -7.77
C GLU A 31 -6.03 15.07 -8.24
N LYS A 32 -5.01 15.43 -7.43
CA LYS A 32 -4.05 16.50 -7.74
C LYS A 32 -2.61 16.01 -7.87
N ILE A 33 -2.41 14.73 -8.18
CA ILE A 33 -1.07 14.27 -8.56
C ILE A 33 -0.72 14.99 -9.85
N ASP A 34 0.44 15.64 -9.86
CA ASP A 34 0.96 16.31 -11.04
C ASP A 34 0.98 15.31 -12.21
N LEU A 35 0.38 15.71 -13.32
CA LEU A 35 0.23 14.91 -14.54
C LEU A 35 1.56 14.28 -14.96
N ALA A 36 2.68 14.98 -14.71
CA ALA A 36 4.03 14.53 -15.05
C ALA A 36 4.54 13.32 -14.23
N PHE A 37 3.98 13.07 -13.04
CA PHE A 37 4.24 11.85 -12.25
C PHE A 37 3.34 10.70 -12.69
N VAL A 38 2.07 11.03 -12.97
CA VAL A 38 1.08 10.08 -13.47
C VAL A 38 1.58 9.53 -14.82
N ASP A 39 1.97 10.36 -15.77
CA ASP A 39 2.38 9.90 -17.11
C ASP A 39 3.67 9.06 -17.11
N ARG A 40 4.50 9.14 -16.06
CA ARG A 40 5.75 8.36 -15.93
C ARG A 40 5.59 7.04 -15.16
N ALA A 41 4.48 6.85 -14.45
CA ALA A 41 4.21 5.63 -13.71
C ALA A 41 3.69 4.54 -14.66
N ASP A 42 4.41 3.42 -14.73
CA ASP A 42 4.01 2.27 -15.57
C ASP A 42 2.75 1.60 -15.01
N ILE A 43 2.63 1.53 -13.68
CA ILE A 43 1.47 0.96 -12.98
C ILE A 43 0.91 2.00 -12.02
N LYS A 44 -0.40 2.22 -12.13
CA LYS A 44 -1.18 3.10 -11.25
C LYS A 44 -2.24 2.27 -10.56
N GLN A 45 -2.16 2.19 -9.25
CA GLN A 45 -3.16 1.50 -8.45
C GLN A 45 -3.69 2.46 -7.40
N TYR A 46 -5.00 2.72 -7.47
CA TYR A 46 -5.69 3.35 -6.37
C TYR A 46 -5.94 2.32 -5.27
N ILE A 47 -5.54 2.65 -4.05
CA ILE A 47 -5.82 1.86 -2.85
C ILE A 47 -6.85 2.62 -2.03
N GLY A 48 -8.10 2.18 -2.14
CA GLY A 48 -9.19 2.67 -1.30
C GLY A 48 -9.15 2.10 0.12
N PRO A 49 -10.12 2.44 0.97
CA PRO A 49 -10.31 1.74 2.24
C PRO A 49 -10.51 0.23 2.00
N PRO A 50 -10.12 -0.63 2.97
CA PRO A 50 -10.31 -2.07 2.84
C PRO A 50 -11.80 -2.42 2.71
N SER A 51 -12.10 -3.45 1.92
CA SER A 51 -13.46 -4.01 1.86
C SER A 51 -13.86 -4.64 3.19
N GLU A 52 -15.13 -4.95 3.38
CA GLU A 52 -15.62 -5.65 4.59
C GLU A 52 -14.85 -6.95 4.85
N LYS A 53 -14.58 -7.73 3.80
CA LYS A 53 -13.73 -8.93 3.88
C LYS A 53 -12.29 -8.60 4.30
N GLY A 54 -11.74 -7.49 3.81
CA GLY A 54 -10.43 -6.99 4.22
C GLY A 54 -10.39 -6.57 5.69
N ILE A 55 -11.39 -5.82 6.14
CA ILE A 55 -11.55 -5.40 7.54
C ILE A 55 -11.66 -6.62 8.46
N TYR A 56 -12.50 -7.60 8.10
CA TYR A 56 -12.64 -8.85 8.84
C TYR A 56 -11.30 -9.57 8.97
N ASN A 57 -10.57 -9.74 7.87
CA ASN A 57 -9.26 -10.42 7.87
C ASN A 57 -8.23 -9.68 8.72
N ILE A 58 -8.24 -8.35 8.70
CA ILE A 58 -7.37 -7.54 9.57
C ILE A 58 -7.69 -7.85 11.04
N TYR A 59 -8.96 -7.76 11.44
CA TYR A 59 -9.36 -8.06 12.82
C TYR A 59 -9.04 -9.49 13.23
N LEU A 60 -9.33 -10.47 12.36
CA LEU A 60 -9.02 -11.87 12.59
C LEU A 60 -7.53 -12.06 12.86
N SER A 61 -6.66 -11.50 12.00
CA SER A 61 -5.21 -11.61 12.15
C SER A 61 -4.70 -10.99 13.47
N CYS A 62 -5.27 -9.86 13.88
CA CYS A 62 -4.92 -9.23 15.15
C CYS A 62 -5.34 -10.08 16.35
N LEU A 63 -6.57 -10.60 16.34
CA LEU A 63 -7.07 -11.45 17.43
C LEU A 63 -6.29 -12.76 17.53
N GLU A 64 -5.95 -13.38 16.40
CA GLU A 64 -5.09 -14.56 16.35
C GLU A 64 -3.71 -14.30 16.97
N GLU A 65 -3.10 -13.14 16.67
CA GLU A 65 -1.80 -12.78 17.25
C GLU A 65 -1.91 -12.53 18.76
N LEU A 66 -2.98 -11.89 19.23
CA LEU A 66 -3.23 -11.69 20.67
C LEU A 66 -3.45 -13.00 21.42
N MET A 67 -4.14 -13.97 20.81
CA MET A 67 -4.28 -15.32 21.37
C MET A 67 -2.94 -16.06 21.38
N LYS A 68 -2.14 -15.93 20.31
CA LYS A 68 -0.78 -16.50 20.24
C LYS A 68 0.14 -15.94 21.32
N CYS A 69 0.04 -14.65 21.62
CA CYS A 69 0.77 -14.01 22.71
C CYS A 69 0.17 -14.28 24.10
N GLN A 70 -0.90 -15.07 24.20
CA GLN A 70 -1.63 -15.36 25.44
C GLN A 70 -2.19 -14.11 26.14
N ILE A 71 -2.33 -13.00 25.42
CA ILE A 71 -3.03 -11.80 25.91
C ILE A 71 -4.53 -12.07 25.94
N ILE A 72 -5.04 -12.74 24.90
CA ILE A 72 -6.41 -13.29 24.88
C ILE A 72 -6.34 -14.77 25.24
N TYR A 73 -6.97 -15.15 26.35
CA TYR A 73 -7.01 -16.53 26.84
C TYR A 73 -8.42 -16.86 27.43
N PRO A 74 -8.94 -18.09 27.23
CA PRO A 74 -8.37 -19.19 26.44
C PRO A 74 -8.39 -18.89 24.94
N ARG A 75 -7.50 -19.53 24.18
CA ARG A 75 -7.56 -19.48 22.71
C ARG A 75 -8.90 -20.02 22.26
N GLN A 76 -9.65 -19.23 21.50
CA GLN A 76 -10.95 -19.60 20.95
C GLN A 76 -10.83 -19.76 19.44
N GLN A 77 -11.56 -20.72 18.87
CA GLN A 77 -11.68 -20.82 17.43
C GLN A 77 -12.63 -19.70 16.97
N LEU A 78 -12.06 -18.68 16.34
CA LEU A 78 -12.84 -17.65 15.67
C LEU A 78 -13.44 -18.27 14.40
N PHE A 79 -14.72 -18.00 14.14
CA PHE A 79 -15.50 -18.65 13.07
C PHE A 79 -14.70 -18.73 11.76
N THR A 80 -14.52 -19.94 11.24
CA THR A 80 -14.09 -20.16 9.86
C THR A 80 -15.20 -19.67 8.95
N MET A 81 -14.91 -18.69 8.10
CA MET A 81 -15.85 -18.26 7.07
C MET A 81 -16.22 -19.48 6.22
N HIS A 82 -17.47 -19.92 6.31
CA HIS A 82 -18.09 -20.68 5.24
C HIS A 82 -18.38 -19.69 4.11
N GLU A 83 -17.75 -19.91 2.96
CA GLU A 83 -18.09 -19.24 1.69
C GLU A 83 -19.56 -19.45 1.30
#